data_AF-A0A7Y0FK50-F1
#
_entry.id   AF-A0A7Y0FK50-F1
#
_cell.length_a   1.000
_cell.length_b   1.000
_cell.length_c   1.000
_cell.angle_alpha   90.00
_cell.angle_beta   90.00
_cell.angle_gamma   90.00
#
_symmetry.space_group_name_H-M   'P 1'
#
loop_
_entity.id
_entity.type
_entity.pdbx_description
1 polymer ?
#
loop_
_entity_poly.entity_id
_entity_poly.type
_entity_poly.pdbx_seq_one_letter_code
_entity_poly.pdbx_strand_id
1 'polypeptide(L)'
;MKRTILIISFIFLLVILYCVQYFTILKPEDTFSLTDSNGKSIPAKIYSRIVESKIDNKKESVYQILIFFDEKENNKFNPILFIPKYKMIGIVEGGKDEFIFFGNKVLQKSRTSNKFNLLTNSTFFDNAPTIFSIVFEKKKITFNSFEELEKYGQSITLNYE
;
A
#
# COMPACT_ATOMS: atom_id res chain seq x y z
N MET A 1 -15.81 -31.57 -31.80
CA MET A 1 -14.85 -30.45 -31.97
C MET A 1 -15.48 -29.08 -31.73
N LYS A 2 -16.36 -28.55 -32.61
CA LYS A 2 -16.91 -27.19 -32.45
C LYS A 2 -17.63 -26.95 -31.10
N ARG A 3 -18.48 -27.90 -30.66
CA ARG A 3 -19.15 -27.83 -29.35
C ARG A 3 -18.17 -27.88 -28.17
N THR A 4 -17.16 -28.74 -28.23
CA THR A 4 -16.12 -28.88 -27.19
C THR A 4 -15.30 -27.60 -27.05
N ILE A 5 -14.91 -26.98 -28.16
CA ILE A 5 -14.18 -25.69 -28.18
C ILE A 5 -15.03 -24.58 -27.54
N LEU A 6 -16.33 -24.54 -27.86
CA LEU A 6 -17.26 -23.54 -27.34
C LEU A 6 -17.44 -23.70 -25.81
N ILE A 7 -17.56 -24.93 -25.32
CA ILE A 7 -17.64 -25.23 -23.88
C ILE A 7 -16.34 -24.82 -23.17
N ILE A 8 -15.18 -25.17 -23.72
CA ILE A 8 -13.88 -24.80 -23.13
C ILE A 8 -13.71 -23.27 -23.09
N SER A 9 -14.06 -22.58 -24.18
CA SER A 9 -14.00 -21.12 -24.25
C SER A 9 -14.94 -20.47 -23.22
N PHE A 10 -16.13 -21.02 -23.03
CA PHE A 10 -17.08 -20.55 -22.01
C PHE A 10 -16.57 -20.76 -20.58
N ILE A 11 -16.00 -21.93 -20.29
CA ILE A 11 -15.37 -22.20 -18.98
C ILE A 11 -14.22 -21.23 -18.74
N PHE A 12 -13.37 -21.00 -19.74
CA PHE A 12 -12.26 -20.06 -19.64
C PHE A 12 -12.73 -18.63 -19.37
N LEU A 13 -13.80 -18.20 -20.04
CA LEU A 13 -14.43 -16.89 -19.79
C LEU A 13 -14.95 -16.77 -18.36
N LEU A 14 -15.62 -17.81 -17.83
CA LEU A 14 -16.10 -17.81 -16.45
C LEU A 14 -14.95 -17.72 -15.44
N VAL A 15 -13.84 -18.42 -15.70
CA VAL A 15 -12.62 -18.33 -14.87
C VAL A 15 -12.05 -16.91 -14.90
N ILE A 16 -11.96 -16.28 -16.08
CA ILE A 16 -11.50 -14.89 -16.19
C ILE A 16 -12.40 -13.96 -15.37
N LEU A 17 -13.72 -14.04 -15.55
CA LEU A 17 -14.68 -13.20 -14.83
C LEU A 17 -14.59 -13.40 -13.30
N TYR A 18 -14.41 -14.65 -12.87
CA TYR A 18 -14.19 -14.98 -11.46
C TYR A 18 -12.88 -14.39 -10.92
N CYS A 19 -11.82 -14.36 -11.71
CA CYS A 19 -10.56 -13.74 -11.31
C CYS A 19 -10.67 -12.21 -11.24
N VAL A 20 -11.36 -11.58 -12.21
CA VAL A 20 -11.51 -10.11 -12.30
C VAL A 20 -12.06 -9.48 -11.01
N GLN A 21 -12.95 -10.16 -10.30
CA GLN A 21 -13.56 -9.65 -9.06
C GLN A 21 -12.56 -9.44 -7.89
N TYR A 22 -11.37 -10.04 -7.97
CA TYR A 22 -10.33 -9.92 -6.94
C TYR A 22 -9.33 -8.79 -7.25
N PHE A 23 -9.34 -8.30 -8.48
CA PHE A 23 -8.46 -7.22 -8.88
C PHE A 23 -9.05 -5.87 -8.51
N THR A 24 -8.20 -4.95 -8.09
CA THR A 24 -8.58 -3.56 -7.82
C THR A 24 -7.53 -2.65 -8.44
N ILE A 25 -7.99 -1.65 -9.20
CA ILE A 25 -7.09 -0.65 -9.79
C ILE A 25 -6.82 0.41 -8.72
N LEU A 26 -5.55 0.68 -8.48
CA LEU A 26 -5.10 1.75 -7.61
C LEU A 26 -5.14 3.08 -8.37
N LYS A 27 -5.61 4.14 -7.70
CA LYS A 27 -5.63 5.51 -8.24
C LYS A 27 -4.26 6.16 -8.02
N PRO A 28 -3.56 6.66 -9.05
CA PRO A 28 -2.33 7.43 -8.84
C PRO A 28 -2.64 8.76 -8.15
N GLU A 29 -1.78 9.18 -7.22
CA GLU A 29 -1.92 10.45 -6.49
C GLU A 29 -0.71 11.36 -6.78
N ASP A 30 -0.81 12.16 -7.84
CA ASP A 30 0.29 13.02 -8.31
C ASP A 30 0.49 14.28 -7.45
N THR A 31 -0.50 14.65 -6.62
CA THR A 31 -0.39 15.78 -5.69
C THR A 31 0.34 15.42 -4.40
N PHE A 32 0.65 14.15 -4.20
CA PHE A 32 1.33 13.69 -3.00
C PHE A 32 2.84 13.64 -3.26
N SER A 33 3.62 13.98 -2.25
CA SER A 33 5.08 13.93 -2.36
C SER A 33 5.72 13.45 -1.08
N LEU A 34 6.88 12.81 -1.19
CA LEU A 34 7.69 12.44 -0.05
C LEU A 34 8.92 13.34 0.02
N THR A 35 9.22 13.82 1.20
CA THR A 35 10.42 14.60 1.46
C THR A 35 11.22 14.03 2.63
N ASP A 36 12.54 14.11 2.52
CA ASP A 36 13.51 13.76 3.56
C ASP A 36 13.53 14.83 4.68
N SER A 37 14.34 14.60 5.71
CA SER A 37 14.51 15.54 6.83
C SER A 37 15.07 16.91 6.42
N ASN A 38 15.65 17.02 5.22
CA ASN A 38 16.20 18.25 4.65
C ASN A 38 15.25 18.90 3.62
N GLY A 39 14.03 18.37 3.45
CA GLY A 39 13.06 18.84 2.46
C GLY A 39 13.35 18.40 1.01
N LYS A 40 14.30 17.49 0.77
CA LYS A 40 14.59 16.95 -0.56
C LYS A 40 13.57 15.88 -0.91
N SER A 41 13.13 15.87 -2.18
CA SER A 41 12.18 14.88 -2.69
C SER A 41 12.77 13.46 -2.65
N ILE A 42 11.97 12.52 -2.15
CA ILE A 42 12.29 11.09 -2.12
C ILE A 42 11.57 10.42 -3.31
N PRO A 43 12.30 9.66 -4.16
CA PRO A 43 11.68 8.96 -5.28
C PRO A 43 10.75 7.85 -4.80
N ALA A 44 9.45 8.05 -5.01
CA ALA A 44 8.41 7.06 -4.74
C ALA A 44 7.21 7.27 -5.67
N LYS A 45 6.46 6.19 -5.92
CA LYS A 45 5.15 6.24 -6.56
C LYS A 45 4.07 6.11 -5.50
N ILE A 46 3.10 7.01 -5.51
CA ILE A 46 2.05 7.09 -4.50
C ILE A 46 0.72 6.81 -5.17
N TYR A 47 -0.06 5.94 -4.53
CA TYR A 47 -1.38 5.55 -4.99
C TYR A 47 -2.37 5.56 -3.84
N SER A 48 -3.65 5.57 -4.17
CA SER A 48 -4.73 5.40 -3.23
C SER A 48 -5.72 4.32 -3.67
N ARG A 49 -6.44 3.79 -2.69
CA ARG A 49 -7.59 2.91 -2.91
C ARG A 49 -8.59 3.04 -1.77
N ILE A 50 -9.79 2.52 -2.01
CA ILE A 50 -10.82 2.36 -0.99
C ILE A 50 -11.02 0.86 -0.78
N VAL A 51 -10.95 0.41 0.47
CA VAL A 51 -11.18 -0.98 0.85
C VAL A 51 -12.41 -1.06 1.75
N GLU A 52 -13.37 -1.92 1.41
CA GLU A 52 -14.48 -2.23 2.32
C GLU A 52 -13.98 -3.14 3.44
N SER A 53 -14.11 -2.68 4.69
CA SER A 53 -13.69 -3.40 5.88
C SER A 53 -14.82 -3.44 6.91
N LYS A 54 -14.81 -4.45 7.78
CA LYS A 54 -15.74 -4.56 8.91
C LYS A 54 -15.04 -4.08 10.18
N ILE A 55 -15.43 -2.92 10.68
CA ILE A 55 -14.87 -2.28 11.88
C ILE A 55 -16.01 -2.14 12.89
N ASP A 56 -15.84 -2.66 14.10
CA ASP A 56 -16.87 -2.66 15.16
C ASP A 56 -18.24 -3.17 14.68
N ASN A 57 -18.21 -4.28 13.93
CA ASN A 57 -19.37 -4.89 13.27
C ASN A 57 -20.09 -4.05 12.21
N LYS A 58 -19.57 -2.88 11.83
CA LYS A 58 -20.10 -2.05 10.75
C LYS A 58 -19.24 -2.17 9.50
N LYS A 59 -19.88 -2.19 8.33
CA LYS A 59 -19.18 -2.08 7.06
C LYS A 59 -18.76 -0.62 6.87
N GLU A 60 -17.50 -0.41 6.55
CA GLU A 60 -16.94 0.90 6.29
C GLU A 60 -16.02 0.87 5.07
N SER A 61 -16.08 1.93 4.26
CA SER A 61 -15.13 2.22 3.20
C SER A 61 -13.90 2.93 3.77
N VAL A 62 -12.78 2.24 3.79
CA VAL A 62 -11.52 2.73 4.37
C VAL A 62 -10.63 3.26 3.25
N TYR A 63 -10.33 4.56 3.29
CA TYR A 63 -9.36 5.19 2.40
C TYR A 63 -7.94 4.84 2.81
N GLN A 64 -7.15 4.37 1.85
CA GLN A 64 -5.79 3.89 2.03
C GLN A 64 -4.85 4.57 1.04
N ILE A 65 -3.68 4.98 1.53
CA ILE A 65 -2.59 5.51 0.71
C ILE A 65 -1.47 4.47 0.71
N LEU A 66 -0.99 4.09 -0.47
CA LEU A 66 0.10 3.16 -0.66
C LEU A 66 1.29 3.88 -1.26
N ILE A 67 2.46 3.70 -0.65
CA ILE A 67 3.72 4.27 -1.10
C ILE A 67 4.63 3.14 -1.55
N PHE A 68 5.11 3.24 -2.79
CA PHE A 68 6.10 2.34 -3.36
C PHE A 68 7.41 3.11 -3.59
N PHE A 69 8.41 2.84 -2.78
CA PHE A 69 9.78 3.33 -2.99
C PHE A 69 10.42 2.61 -4.19
N ASP A 70 11.39 3.25 -4.85
CA ASP A 70 11.96 2.78 -6.12
C ASP A 70 12.55 1.34 -6.06
N GLU A 71 12.43 0.61 -7.17
CA GLU A 71 12.60 -0.85 -7.27
C GLU A 71 14.04 -1.34 -7.17
N LYS A 72 15.02 -0.45 -7.34
CA LYS A 72 16.45 -0.79 -7.20
C LYS A 72 16.81 -1.18 -5.76
N GLU A 73 15.87 -0.98 -4.85
CA GLU A 73 15.98 -1.26 -3.46
C GLU A 73 15.02 -2.40 -3.17
N ASN A 74 15.58 -3.57 -2.87
CA ASN A 74 14.82 -4.75 -2.45
C ASN A 74 14.27 -4.51 -1.03
N ASN A 75 13.42 -3.50 -0.91
CA ASN A 75 12.92 -2.97 0.35
C ASN A 75 11.75 -3.83 0.82
N LYS A 76 11.96 -4.55 1.91
CA LYS A 76 10.97 -5.43 2.55
C LYS A 76 9.70 -4.69 3.00
N PHE A 77 9.75 -3.37 3.10
CA PHE A 77 8.65 -2.50 3.51
C PHE A 77 7.81 -1.95 2.36
N ASN A 78 8.03 -2.40 1.12
CA ASN A 78 7.24 -1.98 -0.03
C ASN A 78 5.97 -2.84 -0.22
N PRO A 79 4.76 -2.25 -0.34
CA PRO A 79 4.42 -0.85 -0.08
C PRO A 79 4.19 -0.54 1.40
N ILE A 80 4.53 0.70 1.78
CA ILE A 80 4.06 1.28 3.04
C ILE A 80 2.63 1.78 2.85
N LEU A 81 1.77 1.40 3.78
CA LEU A 81 0.36 1.74 3.83
C LEU A 81 0.11 2.81 4.89
N PHE A 82 -0.65 3.85 4.55
CA PHE A 82 -1.22 4.78 5.52
C PHE A 82 -2.75 4.70 5.49
N ILE A 83 -3.34 4.80 6.68
CA ILE A 83 -4.80 4.91 6.86
C ILE A 83 -5.08 6.18 7.68
N PRO A 84 -5.17 7.36 7.04
CA PRO A 84 -5.19 8.65 7.73
C PRO A 84 -6.32 8.78 8.76
N LYS A 85 -7.54 8.32 8.44
CA LYS A 85 -8.70 8.36 9.34
C LYS A 85 -8.41 7.70 10.69
N TYR A 86 -7.63 6.62 10.69
CA TYR A 86 -7.30 5.83 11.87
C TYR A 86 -5.91 6.13 12.43
N LYS A 87 -5.17 7.09 11.83
CA LYS A 87 -3.78 7.42 12.19
C LYS A 87 -2.88 6.18 12.24
N MET A 88 -3.07 5.26 11.28
CA MET A 88 -2.32 4.01 11.19
C MET A 88 -1.32 4.05 10.04
N ILE A 89 -0.19 3.40 10.26
CA ILE A 89 0.83 3.07 9.26
C ILE A 89 1.17 1.58 9.36
N GLY A 90 1.37 0.94 8.22
CA GLY A 90 1.70 -0.48 8.17
C GLY A 90 2.39 -0.90 6.87
N ILE A 91 2.65 -2.19 6.77
CA ILE A 91 3.08 -2.87 5.53
C ILE A 91 1.95 -3.76 5.07
N VAL A 92 1.66 -3.71 3.78
CA VAL A 92 0.68 -4.61 3.15
C VAL A 92 1.15 -6.07 3.25
N GLU A 93 0.27 -6.99 3.66
CA GLU A 93 0.57 -8.43 3.64
C GLU A 93 0.81 -8.90 2.19
N GLY A 94 1.85 -9.71 1.99
CA GLY A 94 2.32 -10.13 0.66
C GLY A 94 3.16 -9.07 -0.07
N GLY A 95 3.27 -7.85 0.48
CA GLY A 95 4.17 -6.81 -0.01
C GLY A 95 3.92 -6.42 -1.47
N LYS A 96 4.99 -6.03 -2.16
CA LYS A 96 4.97 -5.60 -3.57
C LYS A 96 4.44 -6.68 -4.52
N ASP A 97 4.64 -7.96 -4.19
CA ASP A 97 4.25 -9.08 -5.06
C ASP A 97 2.73 -9.21 -5.22
N GLU A 98 1.95 -8.58 -4.35
CA GLU A 98 0.49 -8.50 -4.49
C GLU A 98 0.04 -7.46 -5.53
N PHE A 99 0.97 -6.75 -6.18
CA PHE A 99 0.69 -5.69 -7.12
C PHE A 99 1.31 -5.97 -8.51
N ILE A 100 0.63 -5.53 -9.56
CA ILE A 100 1.13 -5.54 -10.94
C ILE A 100 1.23 -4.10 -11.43
N PHE A 101 2.40 -3.72 -11.90
CA PHE A 101 2.68 -2.40 -12.43
C PHE A 101 2.56 -2.40 -13.97
N PHE A 102 1.76 -1.49 -14.50
CA PHE A 102 1.61 -1.26 -15.94
C PHE A 102 1.73 0.24 -16.20
N GLY A 103 2.96 0.72 -16.42
CA GLY A 103 3.25 2.15 -16.56
C GLY A 103 2.94 2.92 -15.28
N ASN A 104 1.94 3.81 -15.34
CA ASN A 104 1.44 4.57 -14.19
C ASN A 104 0.21 3.93 -13.52
N LYS A 105 -0.23 2.76 -13.97
CA LYS A 105 -1.34 2.01 -13.37
C LYS A 105 -0.80 0.89 -12.50
N VAL A 106 -1.46 0.68 -11.37
CA VAL A 106 -1.17 -0.45 -10.48
C VAL A 106 -2.43 -1.24 -10.23
N LEU A 107 -2.32 -2.56 -10.38
CA LEU A 107 -3.39 -3.50 -10.15
C LEU A 107 -3.06 -4.35 -8.93
N GLN A 108 -3.93 -4.34 -7.93
CA GLN A 108 -3.90 -5.29 -6.83
C GLN A 108 -4.35 -6.67 -7.35
N LYS A 109 -3.59 -7.73 -7.08
CA LYS A 109 -3.85 -9.10 -7.53
C LYS A 109 -4.87 -9.84 -6.67
N SER A 110 -4.85 -9.59 -5.36
CA SER A 110 -5.62 -10.38 -4.41
C SER A 110 -6.10 -9.58 -3.20
N ARG A 111 -7.06 -10.15 -2.46
CA ARG A 111 -7.54 -9.61 -1.18
C ARG A 111 -6.53 -9.74 -0.05
N THR A 112 -5.46 -10.53 -0.20
CA THR A 112 -4.38 -10.60 0.81
C THR A 112 -3.82 -9.21 1.08
N SER A 113 -3.62 -8.43 0.02
CA SER A 113 -3.13 -7.05 0.15
C SER A 113 -4.07 -6.09 0.87
N ASN A 114 -5.32 -6.48 1.19
CA ASN A 114 -6.19 -5.66 2.05
C ASN A 114 -5.80 -5.76 3.53
N LYS A 115 -5.03 -6.78 3.90
CA LYS A 115 -4.48 -6.97 5.23
C LYS A 115 -3.12 -6.28 5.33
N PHE A 116 -2.75 -5.91 6.54
CA PHE A 116 -1.49 -5.22 6.80
C PHE A 116 -1.02 -5.47 8.23
N ASN A 117 0.30 -5.35 8.42
CA ASN A 117 0.93 -5.36 9.73
C ASN A 117 1.26 -3.93 10.15
N LEU A 118 0.90 -3.55 11.38
CA LEU A 118 1.21 -2.23 11.92
C LEU A 118 2.72 -2.08 12.13
N LEU A 119 3.25 -0.92 11.73
CA LEU A 119 4.67 -0.57 11.94
C LEU A 119 4.95 0.13 13.27
N THR A 120 3.89 0.53 13.99
CA THR A 120 3.98 1.26 15.27
C THR A 120 3.91 0.36 16.51
N ASN A 121 3.60 -0.92 16.34
CA ASN A 121 3.50 -1.86 17.46
C ASN A 121 4.80 -2.65 17.59
N SER A 122 5.41 -2.63 18.78
CA SER A 122 6.36 -3.68 19.15
C SER A 122 5.61 -4.78 19.88
N THR A 123 5.81 -6.02 19.46
CA THR A 123 5.29 -7.21 20.14
C THR A 123 6.13 -7.61 21.35
N PHE A 124 7.30 -7.01 21.51
CA PHE A 124 8.25 -7.27 22.59
C PHE A 124 8.66 -5.95 23.23
N PHE A 125 8.66 -5.89 24.57
CA PHE A 125 9.07 -4.70 25.31
C PHE A 125 10.53 -4.31 25.05
N ASP A 126 11.38 -5.28 24.74
CA ASP A 126 12.81 -5.08 24.49
C ASP A 126 13.12 -4.61 23.06
N ASN A 127 12.15 -4.67 22.14
CA ASN A 127 12.31 -4.22 20.76
C ASN A 127 11.56 -2.91 20.56
N ALA A 128 12.26 -1.85 20.15
CA ALA A 128 11.59 -0.64 19.71
C ALA A 128 10.76 -0.94 18.44
N PRO A 129 9.55 -0.36 18.29
CA PRO A 129 8.79 -0.50 17.06
C PRO A 129 9.58 0.11 15.90
N THR A 130 9.37 -0.43 14.71
CA THR A 130 9.98 0.09 13.47
C THR A 130 9.72 1.59 13.29
N ILE A 131 8.50 2.04 13.65
CA ILE A 131 8.16 3.45 13.74
C ILE A 131 7.81 3.77 15.18
N PHE A 132 8.66 4.53 15.86
CA PHE A 132 8.47 4.97 17.25
C PHE A 132 7.93 6.40 17.33
N SER A 133 7.98 7.17 16.24
CA SER A 133 7.46 8.54 16.17
C SER A 133 6.70 8.75 14.86
N ILE A 134 5.43 9.15 14.98
CA ILE A 134 4.59 9.53 13.85
C ILE A 134 3.64 10.65 14.23
N VAL A 135 3.50 11.64 13.35
CA VAL A 135 2.63 12.80 13.53
C VAL A 135 1.74 12.92 12.30
N PHE A 136 0.42 12.88 12.53
CA PHE A 136 -0.60 13.10 11.50
C PHE A 136 -1.11 14.54 11.61
N GLU A 137 -0.80 15.37 10.62
CA GLU A 137 -1.31 16.74 10.50
C GLU A 137 -2.33 16.85 9.36
N LYS A 138 -2.88 18.05 9.15
CA LYS A 138 -3.92 18.26 8.13
C LYS A 138 -3.42 18.04 6.69
N LYS A 139 -2.15 18.31 6.41
CA LYS A 139 -1.55 18.28 5.05
C LYS A 139 -0.28 17.45 4.96
N LYS A 140 0.14 16.81 6.05
CA LYS A 140 1.34 16.00 6.07
C LYS A 140 1.29 14.93 7.14
N ILE A 141 2.03 13.86 6.90
CA ILE A 141 2.32 12.80 7.86
C ILE A 141 3.83 12.69 7.94
N THR A 142 4.39 12.94 9.12
CA THR A 142 5.84 12.81 9.36
C THR A 142 6.08 11.62 10.27
N PHE A 143 7.03 10.77 9.91
CA PHE A 143 7.42 9.60 10.70
C PHE A 143 8.95 9.46 10.73
N ASN A 144 9.48 8.82 11.76
CA ASN A 144 10.91 8.49 11.79
C ASN A 144 11.25 7.52 10.66
N SER A 145 12.39 7.71 10.02
CA SER A 145 12.96 6.70 9.13
C SER A 145 13.39 5.49 9.95
N PHE A 146 13.54 4.36 9.27
CA PHE A 146 13.95 3.09 9.86
C PHE A 146 14.58 2.21 8.79
N GLU A 147 15.52 1.36 9.19
CA GLU A 147 16.10 0.32 8.34
C GLU A 147 16.60 0.91 7.00
N GLU A 148 16.19 0.35 5.85
CA GLU A 148 16.65 0.80 4.53
C GLU A 148 16.19 2.23 4.17
N LEU A 149 15.25 2.80 4.91
CA LEU A 149 14.78 4.18 4.72
C LEU A 149 15.64 5.22 5.44
N GLU A 150 16.54 4.83 6.34
CA GLU A 150 17.44 5.75 7.06
C GLU A 150 18.39 6.54 6.14
N LYS A 151 18.64 6.04 4.92
CA LYS A 151 19.39 6.81 3.91
C LYS A 151 18.71 8.13 3.52
N TYR A 152 17.40 8.27 3.78
CA TYR A 152 16.65 9.50 3.58
C TYR A 152 16.63 10.38 4.86
N GLY A 153 17.62 10.20 5.74
CA GLY A 153 17.72 10.98 6.97
C GLY A 153 16.85 10.44 8.10
N GLN A 154 16.70 11.22 9.17
CA GLN A 154 16.07 10.77 10.41
C GLN A 154 14.55 10.67 10.33
N SER A 155 13.93 11.39 9.39
CA SER A 155 12.49 11.41 9.22
C SER A 155 12.10 11.54 7.76
N ILE A 156 10.92 10.99 7.46
CA ILE A 156 10.27 11.08 6.17
C ILE A 156 8.93 11.78 6.37
N THR A 157 8.60 12.68 5.45
CA THR A 157 7.32 13.38 5.45
C THR A 157 6.57 13.10 4.15
N LEU A 158 5.37 12.53 4.27
CA LEU A 158 4.37 12.49 3.20
C LEU A 158 3.57 13.79 3.23
N ASN A 159 3.64 14.59 2.17
CA ASN A 159 2.85 15.80 1.97
C ASN A 159 1.65 15.50 1.05
N TYR A 160 0.49 16.07 1.36
CA TYR A 160 -0.72 16.01 0.54
C TYR A 160 -1.43 17.37 0.56
N GLU A 161 -1.82 17.85 -0.63
CA GLU A 161 -2.42 19.18 -0.83
C GLU A 161 -3.84 19.35 -0.27
#